data_AF-A0A7J2SXE9-F1
#
_entry.id   AF-A0A7J2SXE9-F1
#
_cell.length_a   1.000
_cell.length_b   1.000
_cell.length_c   1.000
_cell.angle_alpha   90.00
_cell.angle_beta   90.00
_cell.angle_gamma   90.00
#
_symmetry.space_group_name_H-M   'P 1'
#
loop_
_entity.id
_entity.type
_entity.pdbx_description
1 polymer ?
#
loop_
_entity_poly.entity_id
_entity_poly.type
_entity_poly.pdbx_seq_one_letter_code
_entity_poly.pdbx_strand_id
1 'polypeptide(L)'
;MVPGTQISTTGCTPPCVPGDWRGSVNVGALSAESRRAILEAVRSKLGWSGALAALGISGAALSRYLSGERAVPDEVVRRALGRLEEEEFLSAAGSAEGLGSLGLVRGDGSIDYGLLSRALAVASRDEYARRLILEFAVRNFREELRRMLGISAAGVRLHWDEGFEAFLREGKRRRKVRTDKTIRYYRSLFARRLEGRELTAELVEEVAADKNGWLRNVFRHHAQYLYRRRLISPELFGWIMEAVPARSYRLDVRPYRVDEGEARRTLEFLRENHRRYYLLYRLMLEGGLRVEHALRLAREFAPGEEVEVPGLDLPVRRLAEREGFARYYCGFRGSTKPCEWAYMSAETLRTLRELAPADVDRTGFHRYVRRHGLVLPKMMRKLSWRVMVSSVPREIARFLQSRLGELSVSEARYEDLLSEADAAYPKYLEALRARLGL
;
A
#
# COMPACT_ATOMS: atom_id res chain seq x y z
N MET A 1 29.26 -9.08 12.29
CA MET A 1 30.56 -8.37 12.37
C MET A 1 31.61 -9.31 11.81
N VAL A 2 32.04 -9.07 10.58
CA VAL A 2 33.17 -9.74 9.94
C VAL A 2 34.31 -8.71 9.91
N PRO A 3 35.57 -9.07 10.21
CA PRO A 3 36.64 -8.09 10.34
C PRO A 3 36.95 -7.48 8.98
N GLY A 4 36.87 -6.15 8.90
CA GLY A 4 37.31 -5.39 7.73
C GLY A 4 38.82 -5.50 7.59
N THR A 5 39.26 -6.03 6.45
CA THR A 5 40.65 -6.01 6.03
C THR A 5 41.07 -4.54 5.85
N GLN A 6 41.91 -4.05 6.76
CA GLN A 6 42.56 -2.75 6.61
C GLN A 6 43.63 -2.87 5.51
N ILE A 7 43.40 -2.20 4.38
CA ILE A 7 44.44 -1.98 3.37
C ILE A 7 45.24 -0.76 3.83
N SER A 8 46.52 -1.00 4.15
CA SER A 8 47.51 0.00 4.51
C SER A 8 47.65 1.06 3.42
N THR A 9 47.31 2.30 3.74
CA THR A 9 47.61 3.49 2.93
C THR A 9 48.96 4.06 3.37
N THR A 10 50.05 3.54 2.81
CA THR A 10 51.36 4.17 2.90
C THR A 10 51.84 4.56 1.51
N GLY A 11 51.84 5.87 1.27
CA GLY A 11 52.76 6.58 0.39
C GLY A 11 52.74 6.22 -1.09
N CYS A 12 51.80 6.82 -1.84
CA CYS A 12 52.03 7.20 -3.24
C CYS A 12 51.05 8.33 -3.58
N THR A 13 51.53 9.56 -3.52
CA THR A 13 50.92 10.69 -4.23
C THR A 13 50.84 10.31 -5.72
N PRO A 14 49.66 10.27 -6.36
CA PRO A 14 49.62 10.14 -7.80
C PRO A 14 50.12 11.46 -8.39
N PRO A 15 51.07 11.45 -9.34
CA PRO A 15 51.37 12.63 -10.10
C PRO A 15 50.17 12.91 -11.01
N CYS A 16 49.35 13.91 -10.66
CA CYS A 16 48.47 14.57 -11.62
C CYS A 16 49.34 15.40 -12.57
N VAL A 17 50.01 14.72 -13.48
CA VAL A 17 50.43 15.27 -14.77
C VAL A 17 49.39 14.73 -15.76
N PRO A 18 48.85 15.50 -16.71
CA PRO A 18 48.13 14.93 -17.84
C PRO A 18 49.13 14.03 -18.56
N GLY A 19 49.12 12.74 -18.23
CA GLY A 19 49.97 11.77 -18.89
C GLY A 19 49.57 11.77 -20.35
N ASP A 20 50.54 11.98 -21.24
CA ASP A 20 50.33 11.85 -22.67
C ASP A 20 49.72 10.46 -22.96
N TRP A 21 48.41 10.41 -23.23
CA TRP A 21 47.64 9.16 -23.45
C TRP A 21 48.27 8.31 -24.57
N ARG A 22 49.04 8.96 -25.46
CA ARG A 22 49.80 8.34 -26.55
C ARG A 22 50.84 7.34 -26.03
N GLY A 23 51.37 7.56 -24.83
CA GLY A 23 52.30 6.65 -24.15
C GLY A 23 51.64 5.41 -23.54
N SER A 24 50.33 5.45 -23.28
CA SER A 24 49.58 4.30 -22.76
C SER A 24 48.96 3.42 -23.85
N VAL A 25 49.04 3.81 -25.13
CA VAL A 25 48.56 3.01 -26.26
C VAL A 25 49.56 1.90 -26.58
N ASN A 26 49.14 0.64 -26.40
CA ASN A 26 49.88 -0.50 -26.94
C ASN A 26 49.67 -0.60 -28.46
N VAL A 27 50.53 0.09 -29.22
CA VAL A 27 50.49 0.09 -30.69
C VAL A 27 50.53 -1.33 -31.27
N GLY A 28 51.28 -2.24 -30.64
CA GLY A 28 51.38 -3.64 -31.05
C GLY A 28 50.04 -4.39 -31.05
N ALA A 29 49.09 -3.95 -30.23
CA ALA A 29 47.76 -4.54 -30.14
C ALA A 29 46.75 -4.02 -31.18
N LEU A 30 47.10 -2.96 -31.95
CA LEU A 30 46.21 -2.39 -32.97
C LEU A 30 46.18 -3.26 -34.23
N SER A 31 44.98 -3.53 -34.74
CA SER A 31 44.79 -4.27 -35.98
C SER A 31 45.35 -3.52 -37.19
N ALA A 32 45.62 -4.25 -38.29
CA ALA A 32 46.08 -3.63 -39.53
C ALA A 32 45.06 -2.64 -40.11
N GLU A 33 43.77 -2.82 -39.80
CA GLU A 33 42.70 -1.90 -40.20
C GLU A 33 42.74 -0.61 -39.38
N SER A 34 42.79 -0.70 -38.05
CA SER A 34 42.88 0.48 -37.17
C SER A 34 44.16 1.27 -37.38
N ARG A 35 45.28 0.59 -37.62
CA ARG A 35 46.54 1.27 -37.98
C ARG A 35 46.38 2.11 -39.25
N ARG A 36 45.65 1.60 -40.26
CA ARG A 36 45.36 2.36 -41.49
C ARG A 36 44.39 3.50 -41.23
N ALA A 37 43.33 3.28 -40.45
CA ALA A 37 42.37 4.30 -40.08
C ALA A 37 43.02 5.46 -39.31
N ILE A 38 43.98 5.17 -38.43
CA ILE A 38 44.76 6.19 -37.72
C ILE A 38 45.61 7.02 -38.69
N LEU A 39 46.26 6.39 -39.66
CA LEU A 39 47.03 7.11 -40.69
C LEU A 39 46.11 7.96 -41.59
N GLU A 40 44.94 7.43 -41.93
CA GLU A 40 43.92 8.11 -42.71
C GLU A 40 43.35 9.34 -41.96
N ALA A 41 43.17 9.24 -40.65
CA ALA A 41 42.78 10.35 -39.78
C ALA A 41 43.84 11.47 -39.79
N VAL A 42 45.13 11.12 -39.67
CA VAL A 42 46.23 12.10 -39.76
C VAL A 42 46.29 12.75 -41.14
N ARG A 43 46.12 11.97 -42.21
CA ARG A 43 46.05 12.47 -43.59
C ARG A 43 44.90 13.45 -43.77
N SER A 44 43.73 13.11 -43.25
CA SER A 44 42.54 13.95 -43.34
C SER A 44 42.71 15.26 -42.57
N LYS A 45 43.38 15.21 -41.42
CA LYS A 45 43.65 16.39 -40.56
C LYS A 45 44.71 17.33 -41.13
N LEU A 46 45.82 16.80 -41.64
CA LEU A 46 46.99 17.59 -42.04
C LEU A 46 47.16 17.77 -43.55
N GLY A 47 46.30 17.11 -44.35
CA GLY A 47 46.48 16.99 -45.79
C GLY A 47 47.64 16.08 -46.18
N TRP A 48 47.78 15.78 -47.48
CA TRP A 48 48.75 14.81 -47.98
C TRP A 48 50.20 15.18 -47.65
N SER A 49 50.64 16.39 -48.01
CA SER A 49 52.01 16.86 -47.79
C SER A 49 52.33 17.02 -46.30
N GLY A 50 51.36 17.48 -45.49
CA GLY A 50 51.51 17.61 -44.05
C GLY A 50 51.66 16.26 -43.35
N ALA A 51 50.90 15.26 -43.78
CA ALA A 51 51.03 13.89 -43.25
C ALA A 51 52.37 13.25 -43.58
N LEU A 52 52.93 13.45 -44.79
CA LEU A 52 54.25 12.94 -45.15
C LEU A 52 55.36 13.51 -44.27
N ALA A 53 55.33 14.82 -44.03
CA ALA A 53 56.28 15.51 -43.16
C ALA A 53 56.12 15.06 -41.70
N ALA A 54 54.88 14.99 -41.20
CA ALA A 54 54.59 14.63 -39.81
C ALA A 54 54.92 13.16 -39.50
N LEU A 55 54.70 12.26 -40.44
CA LEU A 55 54.96 10.82 -40.32
C LEU A 55 56.37 10.44 -40.78
N GLY A 56 57.15 11.36 -41.35
CA GLY A 56 58.51 11.12 -41.85
C GLY A 56 58.61 9.91 -42.77
N ILE A 57 57.74 9.83 -43.78
CA ILE A 57 57.67 8.75 -44.78
C ILE A 57 57.50 9.32 -46.19
N SER A 58 57.84 8.53 -47.21
CA SER A 58 57.66 8.94 -48.62
C SER A 58 56.20 8.81 -49.07
N GLY A 59 55.83 9.57 -50.11
CA GLY A 59 54.50 9.50 -50.73
C GLY A 59 54.11 8.09 -51.16
N ALA A 60 55.06 7.35 -51.74
CA ALA A 60 54.88 5.94 -52.11
C ALA A 60 54.63 5.04 -50.89
N ALA A 61 55.35 5.28 -49.78
CA ALA A 61 55.14 4.50 -48.55
C ALA A 61 53.75 4.75 -47.94
N LEU A 62 53.32 6.03 -47.86
CA LEU A 62 51.97 6.36 -47.35
C LEU A 62 50.87 5.74 -48.21
N SER A 63 50.99 5.81 -49.54
CA SER A 63 50.01 5.21 -50.45
C SER A 63 49.91 3.69 -50.29
N ARG A 64 51.04 2.99 -50.13
CA ARG A 64 51.08 1.53 -49.91
C ARG A 64 50.57 1.11 -48.53
N TYR A 65 50.72 1.97 -47.52
CA TYR A 65 50.12 1.74 -46.20
C TYR A 65 48.60 1.88 -46.25
N LEU A 66 48.07 2.96 -46.84
CA LEU A 66 46.63 3.22 -46.88
C LEU A 66 45.88 2.20 -47.75
N SER A 67 46.47 1.78 -48.87
CA SER A 67 45.92 0.72 -49.73
C SER A 67 46.00 -0.68 -49.11
N GLY A 68 46.77 -0.87 -48.03
CA GLY A 68 46.98 -2.17 -47.39
C GLY A 68 47.99 -3.08 -48.10
N GLU A 69 48.68 -2.58 -49.14
CA GLU A 69 49.77 -3.32 -49.80
C GLU A 69 50.98 -3.56 -48.88
N ARG A 70 51.13 -2.74 -47.83
CA ARG A 70 52.20 -2.86 -46.83
C ARG A 70 51.67 -2.64 -45.43
N ALA A 71 52.12 -3.46 -44.47
CA ALA A 71 51.80 -3.27 -43.06
C ALA A 71 52.41 -1.97 -42.52
N VAL A 72 51.64 -1.25 -41.69
CA VAL A 72 52.07 0.00 -41.06
C VAL A 72 53.00 -0.29 -39.87
N PRO A 73 54.28 0.14 -39.89
CA PRO A 73 55.20 -0.08 -38.78
C PRO A 73 54.78 0.67 -37.52
N ASP A 74 55.07 0.12 -36.34
CA ASP A 74 54.74 0.72 -35.03
C ASP A 74 55.24 2.16 -34.90
N GLU A 75 56.45 2.44 -35.40
CA GLU A 75 57.06 3.76 -35.35
C GLU A 75 56.29 4.79 -36.18
N VAL A 76 55.63 4.36 -37.25
CA VAL A 76 54.77 5.25 -38.06
C VAL A 76 53.47 5.52 -37.31
N VAL A 77 52.90 4.51 -36.63
CA VAL A 77 51.70 4.68 -35.81
C VAL A 77 51.98 5.57 -34.59
N ARG A 78 53.11 5.42 -33.90
CA ARG A 78 53.49 6.32 -32.78
C ARG A 78 53.61 7.77 -33.23
N ARG A 79 54.23 8.02 -34.39
CA ARG A 79 54.29 9.36 -34.99
C ARG A 79 52.91 9.88 -35.38
N ALA A 80 52.01 9.00 -35.85
CA ALA A 80 50.62 9.35 -36.16
C ALA A 80 49.83 9.74 -34.89
N LEU A 81 49.95 8.98 -33.80
CA LEU A 81 49.32 9.30 -32.51
C LEU A 81 49.76 10.68 -32.00
N GLY A 82 51.03 11.06 -32.21
CA GLY A 82 51.55 12.39 -31.91
C GLY A 82 50.86 13.56 -32.62
N ARG A 83 49.98 13.29 -33.59
CA ARG A 83 49.23 14.29 -34.37
C ARG A 83 47.72 14.26 -34.14
N LEU A 84 47.23 13.27 -33.41
CA LEU A 84 45.82 13.11 -33.08
C LEU A 84 45.55 13.52 -31.64
N GLU A 85 44.35 14.05 -31.39
CA GLU A 85 43.75 14.13 -30.06
C GLU A 85 43.17 12.76 -29.67
N GLU A 86 42.91 12.55 -28.38
CA GLU A 86 42.39 11.26 -27.86
C GLU A 86 41.05 10.88 -28.50
N GLU A 87 40.15 11.84 -28.69
CA GLU A 87 38.86 11.63 -29.34
C GLU A 87 39.00 11.22 -30.82
N GLU A 88 39.94 11.83 -31.54
CA GLU A 88 40.22 11.52 -32.94
C GLU A 88 40.79 10.09 -33.08
N PHE A 89 41.63 9.68 -32.13
CA PHE A 89 42.13 8.31 -32.06
C PHE A 89 41.04 7.30 -31.74
N LEU A 90 40.22 7.53 -30.71
CA LEU A 90 39.13 6.62 -30.33
C LEU A 90 38.10 6.46 -31.46
N SER A 91 37.86 7.53 -32.22
CA SER A 91 37.03 7.50 -33.43
C SER A 91 37.68 6.67 -34.54
N ALA A 92 38.98 6.85 -34.78
CA ALA A 92 39.70 6.15 -35.84
C ALA A 92 39.96 4.65 -35.55
N ALA A 93 40.31 4.30 -34.31
CA ALA A 93 40.58 2.92 -33.90
C ALA A 93 39.29 2.12 -33.58
N GLY A 94 38.17 2.81 -33.35
CA GLY A 94 36.93 2.18 -32.89
C GLY A 94 36.97 1.85 -31.39
N SER A 95 35.81 1.90 -30.73
CA SER A 95 35.74 1.82 -29.26
C SER A 95 36.28 0.51 -28.67
N ALA A 96 36.12 -0.62 -29.35
CA ALA A 96 36.59 -1.92 -28.84
C ALA A 96 38.13 -2.07 -28.93
N GLU A 97 38.72 -1.73 -30.07
CA GLU A 97 40.19 -1.78 -30.22
C GLU A 97 40.88 -0.64 -29.47
N GLY A 98 40.23 0.53 -29.35
CA GLY A 98 40.67 1.60 -28.46
C GLY A 98 40.80 1.13 -27.02
N LEU A 99 39.75 0.50 -26.47
CA LEU A 99 39.78 -0.09 -25.12
C LEU A 99 40.79 -1.25 -25.01
N GLY A 100 40.99 -2.04 -26.07
CA GLY A 100 42.02 -3.08 -26.11
C GLY A 100 43.44 -2.51 -26.08
N SER A 101 43.70 -1.44 -26.84
CA SER A 101 44.98 -0.76 -26.88
C SER A 101 45.33 -0.03 -25.57
N LEU A 102 44.30 0.36 -24.79
CA LEU A 102 44.41 0.92 -23.44
C LEU A 102 44.49 -0.17 -22.35
N GLY A 103 44.45 -1.46 -22.73
CA GLY A 103 44.60 -2.60 -21.82
C GLY A 103 43.35 -3.00 -21.04
N LEU A 104 42.19 -2.40 -21.33
CA LEU A 104 40.91 -2.79 -20.72
C LEU A 104 40.35 -4.10 -21.30
N VAL A 105 40.66 -4.37 -22.57
CA VAL A 105 40.33 -5.63 -23.26
C VAL A 105 41.63 -6.35 -23.63
N ARG A 106 41.74 -7.62 -23.26
CA ARG A 106 42.89 -8.47 -23.57
C ARG A 106 42.81 -9.00 -25.00
N GLY A 107 43.93 -9.51 -25.52
CA GLY A 107 44.01 -10.01 -26.90
C GLY A 107 43.09 -11.20 -27.23
N ASP A 108 42.54 -11.88 -26.23
CA ASP A 108 41.53 -12.94 -26.36
C ASP A 108 40.09 -12.42 -26.27
N GLY A 109 39.89 -11.10 -26.18
CA GLY A 109 38.57 -10.46 -26.02
C GLY A 109 38.05 -10.45 -24.58
N SER A 110 38.79 -11.00 -23.61
CA SER A 110 38.40 -10.94 -22.19
C SER A 110 38.65 -9.56 -21.59
N ILE A 111 37.83 -9.15 -20.63
CA ILE A 111 37.98 -7.86 -19.94
C ILE A 111 38.99 -7.99 -18.80
N ASP A 112 39.91 -7.04 -18.68
CA ASP A 112 40.76 -6.95 -17.49
C ASP A 112 39.96 -6.35 -16.32
N TYR A 113 39.37 -7.24 -15.50
CA TYR A 113 38.58 -6.84 -14.33
C TYR A 113 39.37 -6.02 -13.30
N GLY A 114 40.70 -6.18 -13.23
CA GLY A 114 41.55 -5.42 -12.33
C GLY A 114 41.72 -3.97 -12.76
N LEU A 115 41.87 -3.72 -14.07
CA LEU A 115 41.88 -2.37 -14.62
C LEU A 115 40.49 -1.74 -14.60
N LEU A 116 39.45 -2.50 -14.96
CA LEU A 116 38.06 -2.03 -14.89
C LEU A 116 37.66 -1.62 -13.47
N SER A 117 38.00 -2.42 -12.46
CA SER A 117 37.71 -2.11 -11.05
C SER A 117 38.41 -0.82 -10.61
N ARG A 118 39.68 -0.61 -11.02
CA ARG A 118 40.41 0.63 -10.75
C ARG A 118 39.79 1.85 -11.46
N ALA A 119 39.39 1.69 -12.72
CA ALA A 119 38.70 2.74 -13.48
C ALA A 119 37.38 3.13 -12.80
N LEU A 120 36.57 2.15 -12.39
CA LEU A 120 35.33 2.39 -11.63
C LEU A 120 35.61 3.04 -10.27
N ALA A 121 36.66 2.64 -9.56
CA ALA A 121 37.04 3.24 -8.29
C ALA A 121 37.39 4.73 -8.43
N VAL A 122 38.14 5.10 -9.49
CA VAL A 122 38.45 6.50 -9.81
C VAL A 122 37.17 7.25 -10.22
N ALA A 123 36.39 6.69 -11.13
CA ALA A 123 35.14 7.28 -11.61
C ALA A 123 34.11 7.48 -10.48
N SER A 124 34.08 6.62 -9.47
CA SER A 124 33.18 6.75 -8.32
C SER A 124 33.45 7.98 -7.44
N ARG A 125 34.67 8.53 -7.50
CA ARG A 125 35.09 9.73 -6.76
C ARG A 125 34.75 11.03 -7.50
N ASP A 126 34.49 10.95 -8.80
CA ASP A 126 34.03 12.06 -9.61
C ASP A 126 32.49 12.07 -9.67
N GLU A 127 31.88 13.23 -9.45
CA GLU A 127 30.42 13.32 -9.35
C GLU A 127 29.72 13.04 -10.68
N TYR A 128 30.29 13.51 -11.79
CA TYR A 128 29.71 13.37 -13.12
C TYR A 128 29.84 11.92 -13.63
N ALA A 129 31.03 11.33 -13.51
CA ALA A 129 31.29 9.95 -13.89
C ALA A 129 30.45 8.97 -13.03
N ARG A 130 30.32 9.23 -11.73
CA ARG A 130 29.41 8.47 -10.86
C ARG A 130 27.97 8.54 -11.33
N ARG A 131 27.48 9.72 -11.72
CA ARG A 131 26.12 9.89 -12.25
C ARG A 131 25.93 9.12 -13.57
N LEU A 132 26.89 9.19 -14.49
CA LEU A 132 26.86 8.44 -15.74
C LEU A 132 26.80 6.92 -15.49
N ILE A 133 27.60 6.41 -14.56
CA ILE A 133 27.58 4.98 -14.17
C ILE A 133 26.19 4.58 -13.66
N LEU A 134 25.59 5.39 -12.79
CA LEU A 134 24.26 5.12 -12.24
C LEU A 134 23.17 5.18 -13.31
N GLU A 135 23.16 6.21 -14.17
CA GLU A 135 22.20 6.34 -15.26
C GLU A 135 22.32 5.18 -16.24
N PHE A 136 23.55 4.80 -16.61
CA PHE A 136 23.82 3.63 -17.45
C PHE A 136 23.30 2.34 -16.79
N ALA A 137 23.59 2.15 -15.50
CA ALA A 137 23.16 0.95 -14.79
C ALA A 137 21.64 0.84 -14.66
N VAL A 138 20.96 1.94 -14.34
CA VAL A 138 19.49 1.98 -14.25
C VAL A 138 18.84 1.78 -15.61
N ARG A 139 19.38 2.37 -16.67
CA ARG A 139 18.82 2.26 -18.02
C ARG A 139 18.96 0.86 -18.62
N ASN A 140 20.08 0.18 -18.35
CA ASN A 140 20.41 -1.08 -19.01
C ASN A 140 20.22 -2.32 -18.13
N PHE A 141 20.26 -2.18 -16.80
CA PHE A 141 20.26 -3.31 -15.84
C PHE A 141 19.23 -3.15 -14.72
N ARG A 142 18.10 -2.49 -15.01
CA ARG A 142 17.06 -2.19 -14.00
C ARG A 142 16.62 -3.43 -13.22
N GLU A 143 16.38 -4.54 -13.90
CA GLU A 143 15.84 -5.77 -13.30
C GLU A 143 16.91 -6.56 -12.54
N GLU A 144 18.15 -6.56 -13.02
CA GLU A 144 19.32 -7.11 -12.33
C GLU A 144 19.58 -6.33 -11.03
N LEU A 145 19.52 -5.00 -11.07
CA LEU A 145 19.66 -4.16 -9.88
C LEU A 145 18.54 -4.43 -8.87
N ARG A 146 17.29 -4.56 -9.33
CA ARG A 146 16.16 -4.95 -8.47
C ARG A 146 16.38 -6.32 -7.83
N ARG A 147 16.90 -7.30 -8.58
CA ARG A 147 17.25 -8.63 -8.04
C ARG A 147 18.36 -8.55 -7.00
N MET A 148 19.44 -7.83 -7.29
CA MET A 148 20.57 -7.65 -6.36
C MET A 148 20.16 -6.95 -5.07
N LEU A 149 19.27 -5.97 -5.16
CA LEU A 149 18.73 -5.23 -4.01
C LEU A 149 17.64 -6.01 -3.25
N GLY A 150 17.31 -7.24 -3.67
CA GLY A 150 16.25 -8.03 -3.06
C GLY A 150 14.85 -7.46 -3.29
N ILE A 151 14.68 -6.51 -4.20
CA ILE A 151 13.39 -5.89 -4.58
C ILE A 151 12.66 -6.77 -5.62
N SER A 152 13.34 -7.77 -6.19
CA SER A 152 12.71 -8.71 -7.11
C SER A 152 11.77 -9.66 -6.38
N ALA A 153 10.58 -9.80 -6.94
CA ALA A 153 9.54 -10.72 -6.50
C ALA A 153 9.46 -12.00 -7.36
N ALA A 154 10.47 -12.23 -8.20
CA ALA A 154 10.49 -13.31 -9.19
C ALA A 154 10.18 -14.67 -8.55
N GLY A 155 9.18 -15.36 -9.09
CA GLY A 155 8.72 -16.67 -8.66
C GLY A 155 7.66 -16.69 -7.56
N VAL A 156 7.33 -15.55 -6.94
CA VAL A 156 6.30 -15.52 -5.88
C VAL A 156 4.90 -15.45 -6.51
N ARG A 157 4.22 -16.60 -6.56
CA ARG A 157 2.81 -16.67 -6.98
C ARG A 157 1.87 -16.44 -5.80
N LEU A 158 0.86 -15.62 -6.03
CA LEU A 158 -0.15 -15.27 -5.04
C LEU A 158 -1.19 -16.39 -4.95
N HIS A 159 -1.42 -16.92 -3.76
CA HIS A 159 -2.38 -18.00 -3.52
C HIS A 159 -3.17 -17.77 -2.24
N TRP A 160 -4.47 -18.00 -2.26
CA TRP A 160 -5.29 -18.00 -1.06
C TRP A 160 -5.25 -19.36 -0.36
N ASP A 161 -4.37 -19.51 0.63
CA ASP A 161 -4.28 -20.71 1.48
C ASP A 161 -4.97 -20.53 2.85
N GLU A 162 -5.14 -21.64 3.57
CA GLU A 162 -5.66 -21.65 4.95
C GLU A 162 -4.76 -20.84 5.90
N GLY A 163 -3.45 -20.83 5.64
CA GLY A 163 -2.47 -20.05 6.40
C GLY A 163 -2.73 -18.54 6.33
N PHE A 164 -3.14 -18.04 5.15
CA PHE A 164 -3.50 -16.65 4.95
C PHE A 164 -4.81 -16.31 5.66
N GLU A 165 -5.79 -17.22 5.63
CA GLU A 165 -7.03 -17.06 6.39
C GLU A 165 -6.79 -16.99 7.91
N ALA A 166 -5.99 -17.91 8.45
CA ALA A 166 -5.58 -17.90 9.85
C ALA A 166 -4.80 -16.62 10.20
N PHE A 167 -3.90 -16.18 9.31
CA PHE A 167 -3.20 -14.92 9.46
C PHE A 167 -4.16 -13.73 9.58
N LEU A 168 -5.18 -13.64 8.71
CA LEU A 168 -6.18 -12.58 8.75
C LEU A 168 -6.99 -12.57 10.06
N ARG A 169 -7.37 -13.75 10.56
CA ARG A 169 -8.20 -13.90 11.78
C ARG A 169 -7.42 -13.64 13.05
N GLU A 170 -6.20 -14.14 13.14
CA GLU A 170 -5.48 -14.24 14.41
C GLU A 170 -4.05 -13.71 14.35
N GLY A 171 -3.39 -13.90 13.20
CA GLY A 171 -2.00 -13.54 13.01
C GLY A 171 -1.72 -12.04 12.91
N LYS A 172 -2.72 -11.20 12.62
CA LYS A 172 -2.56 -9.75 12.58
C LYS A 172 -2.47 -9.15 13.98
N ARG A 173 -1.45 -8.29 14.22
CA ARG A 173 -1.33 -7.53 15.47
C ARG A 173 -2.51 -6.58 15.72
N ARG A 174 -3.04 -5.95 14.67
CA ARG A 174 -4.18 -5.00 14.74
C ARG A 174 -5.18 -5.28 13.62
N ARG A 175 -6.46 -4.93 13.83
CA ARG A 175 -7.55 -5.07 12.84
C ARG A 175 -7.68 -6.48 12.25
N LYS A 176 -7.77 -7.46 13.14
CA LYS A 176 -8.07 -8.86 12.84
C LYS A 176 -9.41 -8.97 12.10
N VAL A 177 -9.47 -9.77 11.06
CA VAL A 177 -10.69 -9.99 10.26
C VAL A 177 -11.40 -11.23 10.81
N ARG A 178 -12.23 -11.03 11.83
CA ARG A 178 -12.89 -12.15 12.54
C ARG A 178 -14.22 -12.58 11.92
N THR A 179 -14.84 -11.74 11.09
CA THR A 179 -16.15 -12.02 10.52
C THR A 179 -16.05 -12.84 9.24
N ASP A 180 -16.72 -13.99 9.20
CA ASP A 180 -16.73 -14.90 8.04
C ASP A 180 -17.24 -14.23 6.76
N LYS A 181 -18.15 -13.28 6.89
CA LYS A 181 -18.64 -12.48 5.76
C LYS A 181 -17.51 -11.70 5.08
N THR A 182 -16.62 -11.10 5.87
CA THR A 182 -15.49 -10.32 5.35
C THR A 182 -14.43 -11.24 4.76
N ILE A 183 -14.16 -12.38 5.41
CA ILE A 183 -13.26 -13.41 4.88
C ILE A 183 -13.76 -13.91 3.52
N ARG A 184 -15.04 -14.31 3.41
CA ARG A 184 -15.65 -14.73 2.14
C ARG A 184 -15.55 -13.64 1.06
N TYR A 185 -15.79 -12.39 1.42
CA TYR A 185 -15.65 -11.28 0.48
C TYR A 185 -14.19 -11.10 0.01
N TYR A 186 -13.23 -11.17 0.92
CA TYR A 186 -11.80 -11.07 0.58
C TYR A 186 -11.35 -12.24 -0.29
N ARG A 187 -11.72 -13.47 0.06
CA ARG A 187 -11.43 -14.67 -0.72
C ARG A 187 -11.97 -14.56 -2.14
N SER A 188 -13.24 -14.16 -2.28
CA SER A 188 -13.87 -13.96 -3.59
C SER A 188 -13.20 -12.85 -4.40
N LEU A 189 -12.74 -11.78 -3.76
CA LEU A 189 -12.03 -10.69 -4.43
C LEU A 189 -10.62 -11.11 -4.86
N PHE A 190 -9.90 -11.84 -4.00
CA PHE A 190 -8.58 -12.38 -4.27
C PHE A 190 -8.62 -13.40 -5.42
N ALA A 191 -9.53 -14.37 -5.33
CA ALA A 191 -9.79 -15.38 -6.37
C ALA A 191 -9.96 -14.77 -7.76
N ARG A 192 -10.67 -13.63 -7.84
CA ARG A 192 -10.97 -12.96 -9.11
C ARG A 192 -9.85 -12.08 -9.65
N ARG A 193 -8.91 -11.62 -8.82
CA ARG A 193 -8.00 -10.51 -9.17
C ARG A 193 -6.53 -10.81 -8.95
N LEU A 194 -6.20 -11.73 -8.06
CA LEU A 194 -4.84 -11.97 -7.57
C LEU A 194 -4.41 -13.44 -7.67
N GLU A 195 -5.35 -14.37 -7.54
CA GLU A 195 -5.09 -15.81 -7.51
C GLU A 195 -4.25 -16.29 -8.71
N GLY A 196 -3.17 -17.02 -8.44
CA GLY A 196 -2.25 -17.58 -9.42
C GLY A 196 -1.33 -16.55 -10.12
N ARG A 197 -1.55 -15.24 -9.91
CA ARG A 197 -0.71 -14.19 -10.48
C ARG A 197 0.63 -14.13 -9.78
N GLU A 198 1.66 -13.78 -10.54
CA GLU A 198 2.99 -13.55 -10.00
C GLU A 198 3.09 -12.13 -9.42
N LEU A 199 3.72 -12.02 -8.26
CA LEU A 199 4.05 -10.74 -7.67
C LEU A 199 5.11 -10.06 -8.54
N THR A 200 4.70 -9.03 -9.26
CA THR A 200 5.53 -8.29 -10.22
C THR A 200 5.39 -6.79 -9.98
N ALA A 201 6.27 -5.99 -10.58
CA ALA A 201 6.17 -4.53 -10.48
C ALA A 201 4.84 -4.02 -11.07
N GLU A 202 4.48 -4.57 -12.22
CA GLU A 202 3.27 -4.28 -12.97
C GLU A 202 2.01 -4.61 -12.15
N LEU A 203 2.00 -5.74 -11.45
CA LEU A 203 0.87 -6.09 -10.57
C LEU A 203 0.71 -5.09 -9.42
N VAL A 204 1.81 -4.64 -8.81
CA VAL A 204 1.77 -3.67 -7.72
C VAL A 204 1.24 -2.33 -8.20
N GLU A 205 1.70 -1.86 -9.36
CA GLU A 205 1.23 -0.63 -10.00
C GLU A 205 -0.27 -0.73 -10.39
N GLU A 206 -0.69 -1.85 -10.98
CA GLU A 206 -2.09 -2.12 -11.31
C GLU A 206 -2.98 -2.04 -10.06
N VAL A 207 -2.59 -2.73 -8.99
CA VAL A 207 -3.36 -2.73 -7.73
C VAL A 207 -3.35 -1.35 -7.10
N ALA A 208 -2.23 -0.63 -7.12
CA ALA A 208 -2.13 0.73 -6.58
C ALA A 208 -3.09 1.70 -7.28
N ALA A 209 -3.22 1.60 -8.61
CA ALA A 209 -4.11 2.42 -9.42
C ALA A 209 -5.59 2.00 -9.34
N ASP A 210 -5.91 0.78 -8.90
CA ASP A 210 -7.28 0.27 -8.85
C ASP A 210 -8.15 1.11 -7.90
N LYS A 211 -9.34 1.54 -8.37
CA LYS A 211 -10.28 2.36 -7.57
C LYS A 211 -10.84 1.60 -6.35
N ASN A 212 -10.85 0.26 -6.39
CA ASN A 212 -11.35 -0.58 -5.32
C ASN A 212 -10.38 -0.65 -4.14
N GLY A 213 -10.60 0.20 -3.14
CA GLY A 213 -9.79 0.21 -1.91
C GLY A 213 -9.80 -1.10 -1.12
N TRP A 214 -10.73 -2.04 -1.37
CA TRP A 214 -10.67 -3.37 -0.77
C TRP A 214 -9.63 -4.28 -1.43
N LEU A 215 -9.44 -4.17 -2.75
CA LEU A 215 -8.42 -4.95 -3.47
C LEU A 215 -7.03 -4.58 -2.94
N ARG A 216 -6.74 -3.28 -2.90
CA ARG A 216 -5.52 -2.73 -2.30
C ARG A 216 -5.28 -3.25 -0.88
N ASN A 217 -6.34 -3.27 -0.07
CA ASN A 217 -6.22 -3.71 1.32
C ASN A 217 -5.97 -5.23 1.45
N VAL A 218 -6.63 -6.05 0.63
CA VAL A 218 -6.41 -7.50 0.58
C VAL A 218 -5.00 -7.81 0.10
N PHE A 219 -4.54 -7.15 -0.97
CA PHE A 219 -3.19 -7.29 -1.50
C PHE A 219 -2.12 -6.94 -0.45
N ARG A 220 -2.27 -5.81 0.25
CA ARG A 220 -1.38 -5.42 1.36
C ARG A 220 -1.39 -6.45 2.50
N HIS A 221 -2.54 -7.04 2.84
CA HIS A 221 -2.60 -8.09 3.85
C HIS A 221 -1.86 -9.35 3.39
N HIS A 222 -1.94 -9.68 2.11
CA HIS A 222 -1.22 -10.82 1.57
C HIS A 222 0.29 -10.56 1.55
N ALA A 223 0.74 -9.36 1.16
CA ALA A 223 2.14 -8.97 1.28
C ALA A 223 2.68 -9.08 2.73
N GLN A 224 1.89 -8.66 3.73
CA GLN A 224 2.23 -8.86 5.15
C GLN A 224 2.35 -10.34 5.53
N TYR A 225 1.49 -11.19 4.98
CA TYR A 225 1.54 -12.64 5.19
C TYR A 225 2.79 -13.26 4.56
N LEU A 226 3.10 -12.93 3.31
CA LEU A 226 4.30 -13.37 2.60
C LEU A 226 5.57 -12.93 3.34
N TYR A 227 5.62 -11.68 3.81
CA TYR A 227 6.73 -11.16 4.60
C TYR A 227 6.89 -11.93 5.92
N ARG A 228 5.78 -12.20 6.63
CA ARG A 228 5.81 -13.00 7.87
C ARG A 228 6.33 -14.41 7.63
N ARG A 229 6.03 -15.01 6.47
CA ARG A 229 6.55 -16.31 6.04
C ARG A 229 7.97 -16.25 5.46
N ARG A 230 8.59 -15.06 5.41
CA ARG A 230 9.90 -14.82 4.81
C ARG A 230 9.98 -15.19 3.32
N LEU A 231 8.85 -15.10 2.61
CA LEU A 231 8.76 -15.36 1.16
C LEU A 231 9.08 -14.12 0.32
N ILE A 232 9.09 -12.94 0.94
CA ILE A 232 9.54 -11.67 0.33
C ILE A 232 10.49 -10.97 1.29
N SER A 233 11.41 -10.20 0.73
CA SER A 233 12.38 -9.40 1.48
C SER A 233 11.72 -8.23 2.24
N PRO A 234 12.38 -7.68 3.27
CA PRO A 234 11.95 -6.44 3.91
C PRO A 234 11.81 -5.27 2.94
N GLU A 235 12.69 -5.18 1.92
CA GLU A 235 12.74 -4.11 0.93
C GLU A 235 11.52 -4.18 -0.01
N LEU A 236 11.23 -5.37 -0.55
CA LEU A 236 10.04 -5.63 -1.37
C LEU A 236 8.76 -5.40 -0.57
N PHE A 237 8.72 -5.86 0.68
CA PHE A 237 7.60 -5.59 1.58
C PHE A 237 7.41 -4.08 1.82
N GLY A 238 8.48 -3.36 2.15
CA GLY A 238 8.48 -1.92 2.37
C GLY A 238 7.95 -1.16 1.15
N TRP A 239 8.48 -1.46 -0.03
CA TRP A 239 8.06 -0.87 -1.28
C TRP A 239 6.58 -1.13 -1.61
N ILE A 240 6.07 -2.36 -1.47
CA ILE A 240 4.63 -2.65 -1.66
C ILE A 240 3.78 -1.83 -0.70
N MET A 241 4.22 -1.71 0.56
CA MET A 241 3.50 -1.00 1.60
C MET A 241 3.52 0.52 1.42
N GLU A 242 4.48 1.05 0.68
CA GLU A 242 4.54 2.45 0.26
C GLU A 242 3.74 2.69 -1.02
N ALA A 243 3.98 1.89 -2.06
CA ALA A 243 3.39 2.05 -3.39
C ALA A 243 1.87 1.83 -3.42
N VAL A 244 1.35 0.84 -2.67
CA VAL A 244 -0.09 0.53 -2.67
C VAL A 244 -0.77 1.28 -1.53
N PRO A 245 -1.50 2.38 -1.76
CA PRO A 245 -2.07 3.15 -0.66
C PRO A 245 -3.08 2.33 0.14
N ALA A 246 -2.97 2.41 1.47
CA ALA A 246 -3.99 1.87 2.37
C ALA A 246 -5.35 2.51 2.06
N ARG A 247 -6.42 1.80 2.37
CA ARG A 247 -7.77 2.35 2.24
C ARG A 247 -7.92 3.56 3.17
N SER A 248 -7.92 4.75 2.60
CA SER A 248 -8.26 5.99 3.30
C SER A 248 -9.77 6.14 3.37
N TYR A 249 -10.27 6.53 4.54
CA TYR A 249 -11.63 7.04 4.68
C TYR A 249 -11.54 8.55 4.54
N ARG A 250 -11.83 9.08 3.34
CA ARG A 250 -12.11 10.52 3.24
C ARG A 250 -13.41 10.77 4.03
N LEU A 251 -13.36 11.70 4.97
CA LEU A 251 -14.52 12.12 5.73
C LEU A 251 -15.44 12.91 4.79
N ASP A 252 -16.27 12.21 4.03
CA ASP A 252 -17.26 12.82 3.16
C ASP A 252 -18.43 13.28 4.04
N VAL A 253 -18.42 14.57 4.42
CA VAL A 253 -19.47 15.19 5.22
C VAL A 253 -20.70 15.40 4.33
N ARG A 254 -21.45 14.33 4.08
CA ARG A 254 -22.72 14.42 3.37
C ARG A 254 -23.83 14.89 4.31
N PRO A 255 -24.56 15.96 3.98
CA PRO A 255 -25.79 16.29 4.69
C PRO A 255 -26.82 15.20 4.40
N TYR A 256 -27.12 14.38 5.39
CA TYR A 256 -28.18 13.39 5.28
C TYR A 256 -29.50 14.06 5.68
N ARG A 257 -30.32 14.42 4.70
CA ARG A 257 -31.72 14.75 4.97
C ARG A 257 -32.43 13.44 5.34
N VAL A 258 -32.88 13.34 6.59
CA VAL A 258 -33.86 12.33 6.99
C VAL A 258 -35.16 13.10 7.19
N ASP A 259 -36.15 12.79 6.37
CA ASP A 259 -37.48 13.38 6.43
C ASP A 259 -38.28 12.70 7.57
N GLU A 260 -38.71 13.49 8.54
CA GLU A 260 -39.48 13.00 9.70
C GLU A 260 -40.88 12.50 9.27
N GLY A 261 -41.47 13.07 8.22
CA GLY A 261 -42.73 12.63 7.63
C GLY A 261 -42.61 11.27 6.93
N GLU A 262 -41.52 11.01 6.20
CA GLU A 262 -41.24 9.68 5.65
C GLU A 262 -41.07 8.62 6.75
N ALA A 263 -40.40 9.00 7.85
CA ALA A 263 -40.23 8.11 8.99
C ALA A 263 -41.58 7.79 9.65
N ARG A 264 -42.46 8.79 9.82
CA ARG A 264 -43.82 8.60 10.33
C ARG A 264 -44.64 7.65 9.46
N ARG A 265 -44.71 7.90 8.14
CA ARG A 265 -45.41 7.02 7.19
C ARG A 265 -44.87 5.60 7.21
N THR A 266 -43.55 5.44 7.33
CA THR A 266 -42.91 4.13 7.46
C THR A 266 -43.36 3.41 8.73
N LEU A 267 -43.43 4.12 9.87
CA LEU A 267 -43.84 3.55 11.15
C LEU A 267 -45.33 3.18 11.14
N GLU A 268 -46.20 4.01 10.59
CA GLU A 268 -47.63 3.73 10.40
C GLU A 268 -47.83 2.48 9.52
N PHE A 269 -47.22 2.47 8.33
CA PHE A 269 -47.30 1.33 7.42
C PHE A 269 -46.84 0.02 8.09
N LEU A 270 -45.71 0.05 8.80
CA LEU A 270 -45.19 -1.14 9.47
C LEU A 270 -46.06 -1.59 10.65
N ARG A 271 -46.68 -0.65 11.37
CA ARG A 271 -47.58 -0.94 12.49
C ARG A 271 -48.79 -1.75 12.02
N GLU A 272 -49.35 -1.37 10.88
CA GLU A 272 -50.52 -2.02 10.27
C GLU A 272 -50.16 -3.32 9.54
N ASN A 273 -49.03 -3.36 8.84
CA ASN A 273 -48.74 -4.43 7.89
C ASN A 273 -47.72 -5.46 8.40
N HIS A 274 -46.84 -5.10 9.36
CA HIS A 274 -45.76 -5.99 9.78
C HIS A 274 -45.22 -5.69 11.20
N ARG A 275 -45.96 -6.11 12.23
CA ARG A 275 -45.66 -5.85 13.66
C ARG A 275 -44.22 -6.15 14.10
N ARG A 276 -43.60 -7.24 13.62
CA ARG A 276 -42.19 -7.56 13.92
C ARG A 276 -41.21 -6.53 13.37
N TYR A 277 -41.47 -5.97 12.19
CA TYR A 277 -40.59 -4.96 11.58
C TYR A 277 -40.85 -3.59 12.21
N TYR A 278 -42.09 -3.30 12.57
CA TYR A 278 -42.42 -2.16 13.41
C TYR A 278 -41.62 -2.16 14.72
N LEU A 279 -41.58 -3.28 15.43
CA LEU A 279 -40.74 -3.45 16.63
C LEU A 279 -39.26 -3.15 16.35
N LEU A 280 -38.68 -3.70 15.28
CA LEU A 280 -37.29 -3.41 14.93
C LEU A 280 -37.03 -1.92 14.67
N TYR A 281 -37.97 -1.23 14.02
CA TYR A 281 -37.89 0.22 13.78
C TYR A 281 -38.00 1.01 15.08
N ARG A 282 -38.92 0.66 15.98
CA ARG A 282 -39.03 1.26 17.32
C ARG A 282 -37.74 1.07 18.11
N LEU A 283 -37.17 -0.13 18.15
CA LEU A 283 -35.89 -0.42 18.83
C LEU A 283 -34.70 0.40 18.26
N MET A 284 -34.64 0.59 16.94
CA MET A 284 -33.60 1.43 16.32
C MET A 284 -33.78 2.92 16.61
N LEU A 285 -35.03 3.37 16.71
CA LEU A 285 -35.38 4.75 16.92
C LEU A 285 -35.25 5.14 18.40
N GLU A 286 -35.90 4.41 19.30
CA GLU A 286 -35.90 4.66 20.74
C GLU A 286 -34.57 4.30 21.40
N GLY A 287 -33.93 3.20 20.98
CA GLY A 287 -32.67 2.74 21.57
C GLY A 287 -31.43 3.16 20.80
N GLY A 288 -31.57 3.83 19.66
CA GLY A 288 -30.43 4.16 18.81
C GLY A 288 -29.66 2.93 18.32
N LEU A 289 -30.32 1.77 18.24
CA LEU A 289 -29.68 0.50 17.87
C LEU A 289 -29.30 0.45 16.39
N ARG A 290 -28.27 -0.34 16.08
CA ARG A 290 -28.00 -0.76 14.70
C ARG A 290 -28.99 -1.87 14.33
N VAL A 291 -29.34 -1.99 13.06
CA VAL A 291 -30.23 -3.07 12.59
C VAL A 291 -29.77 -4.47 13.05
N GLU A 292 -28.46 -4.75 13.00
CA GLU A 292 -27.90 -6.02 13.46
C GLU A 292 -28.10 -6.24 14.97
N HIS A 293 -28.06 -5.17 15.77
CA HIS A 293 -28.28 -5.24 17.21
C HIS A 293 -29.76 -5.35 17.57
N ALA A 294 -30.64 -4.65 16.84
CA ALA A 294 -32.08 -4.78 17.03
C ALA A 294 -32.57 -6.20 16.68
N LEU A 295 -32.08 -6.76 15.57
CA LEU A 295 -32.35 -8.16 15.18
C LEU A 295 -31.86 -9.14 16.24
N ARG A 296 -30.64 -8.93 16.74
CA ARG A 296 -30.05 -9.78 17.78
C ARG A 296 -30.81 -9.70 19.09
N LEU A 297 -31.15 -8.50 19.55
CA LEU A 297 -31.96 -8.28 20.74
C LEU A 297 -33.32 -8.97 20.63
N ALA A 298 -34.02 -8.82 19.49
CA ALA A 298 -35.33 -9.45 19.29
C ALA A 298 -35.26 -10.99 19.31
N ARG A 299 -34.13 -11.57 18.89
CA ARG A 299 -33.89 -13.02 18.87
C ARG A 299 -33.47 -13.57 20.23
N GLU A 300 -32.58 -12.86 20.94
CA GLU A 300 -31.90 -13.30 22.16
C GLU A 300 -32.48 -12.64 23.43
N PHE A 301 -33.71 -12.14 23.38
CA PHE A 301 -34.32 -11.42 24.49
C PHE A 301 -34.52 -12.34 25.70
N ALA A 302 -33.78 -12.07 26.78
CA ALA A 302 -33.80 -12.84 28.02
C ALA A 302 -33.90 -11.87 29.22
N PRO A 303 -35.11 -11.34 29.52
CA PRO A 303 -35.27 -10.25 30.48
C PRO A 303 -34.96 -10.66 31.93
N GLY A 304 -35.09 -11.94 32.27
CA GLY A 304 -34.84 -12.46 33.62
C GLY A 304 -33.39 -12.89 33.88
N GLU A 305 -32.51 -12.84 32.88
CA GLU A 305 -31.11 -13.25 33.03
C GLU A 305 -30.33 -12.23 33.89
N GLU A 306 -29.50 -12.73 34.81
CA GLU A 306 -28.54 -11.90 35.55
C GLU A 306 -27.22 -11.83 34.79
N VAL A 307 -26.62 -10.64 34.74
CA VAL A 307 -25.44 -10.37 33.94
C VAL A 307 -24.44 -9.51 34.70
N GLU A 308 -23.16 -9.80 34.49
CA GLU A 308 -22.08 -8.92 34.88
C GLU A 308 -21.94 -7.80 33.84
N VAL A 309 -22.15 -6.57 34.29
CA VAL A 309 -21.95 -5.37 33.49
C VAL A 309 -20.60 -4.76 33.87
N PRO A 310 -19.64 -4.68 32.94
CA PRO A 310 -18.33 -4.14 33.29
C PRO A 310 -18.42 -2.68 33.71
N GLY A 311 -17.90 -2.39 34.90
CA GLY A 311 -18.04 -1.10 35.58
C GLY A 311 -19.15 -1.05 36.63
N LEU A 312 -19.89 -2.16 36.86
CA LEU A 312 -20.75 -2.35 38.03
C LEU A 312 -20.17 -3.49 38.89
N ASP A 313 -20.22 -3.33 40.21
CA ASP A 313 -19.59 -4.26 41.17
C ASP A 313 -20.41 -5.54 41.43
N LEU A 314 -21.69 -5.58 41.00
CA LEU A 314 -22.59 -6.70 41.27
C LEU A 314 -23.32 -7.16 39.99
N PRO A 315 -23.65 -8.45 39.87
CA PRO A 315 -24.57 -8.93 38.85
C PRO A 315 -25.90 -8.18 38.93
N VAL A 316 -26.37 -7.70 37.78
CA VAL A 316 -27.65 -6.99 37.68
C VAL A 316 -28.58 -7.75 36.75
N ARG A 317 -29.90 -7.61 36.96
CA ARG A 317 -30.87 -8.09 35.99
C ARG A 317 -30.63 -7.42 34.64
N ARG A 318 -30.63 -8.22 33.58
CA ARG A 318 -30.39 -7.76 32.21
C ARG A 318 -31.41 -6.72 31.77
N LEU A 319 -32.67 -6.87 32.19
CA LEU A 319 -33.71 -5.86 32.03
C LEU A 319 -33.89 -5.05 33.32
N ALA A 320 -33.83 -3.74 33.21
CA ALA A 320 -34.22 -2.81 34.27
C ALA A 320 -35.41 -1.96 33.78
N GLU A 321 -36.56 -2.13 34.43
CA GLU A 321 -37.76 -1.33 34.19
C GLU A 321 -37.74 -0.05 35.05
N ARG A 322 -38.31 1.01 34.50
CA ARG A 322 -38.41 2.35 35.08
C ARG A 322 -39.80 2.91 34.78
N GLU A 323 -40.13 4.05 35.35
CA GLU A 323 -41.39 4.73 35.04
C GLU A 323 -41.41 5.17 33.58
N GLY A 324 -42.32 4.59 32.78
CA GLY A 324 -42.52 4.93 31.37
C GLY A 324 -41.52 4.34 30.36
N PHE A 325 -40.41 3.75 30.81
CA PHE A 325 -39.38 3.16 29.93
C PHE A 325 -38.64 1.99 30.58
N ALA A 326 -37.78 1.35 29.80
CA ALA A 326 -36.87 0.33 30.29
C ALA A 326 -35.53 0.38 29.56
N ARG A 327 -34.51 -0.21 30.17
CA ARG A 327 -33.20 -0.44 29.56
C ARG A 327 -32.82 -1.92 29.66
N TYR A 328 -32.24 -2.44 28.59
CA TYR A 328 -31.77 -3.82 28.49
C TYR A 328 -30.28 -3.85 28.20
N TYR A 329 -29.51 -4.57 29.02
CA TYR A 329 -28.09 -4.78 28.78
C TYR A 329 -27.88 -5.79 27.64
N CYS A 330 -27.36 -5.32 26.52
CA CYS A 330 -27.04 -6.12 25.35
C CYS A 330 -25.68 -6.82 25.46
N GLY A 331 -24.68 -6.17 26.06
CA GLY A 331 -23.32 -6.73 26.18
C GLY A 331 -22.64 -7.09 24.85
N PHE A 332 -23.07 -6.51 23.72
CA PHE A 332 -22.51 -6.83 22.40
C PHE A 332 -21.12 -6.21 22.26
N ARG A 333 -20.08 -6.97 22.57
CA ARG A 333 -18.66 -6.58 22.47
C ARG A 333 -17.89 -7.49 21.48
N GLY A 334 -16.75 -7.03 20.97
CA GLY A 334 -15.84 -7.86 20.14
C GLY A 334 -15.69 -7.42 18.68
N SER A 335 -15.97 -8.32 17.73
CA SER A 335 -15.69 -8.09 16.28
C SER A 335 -16.67 -7.13 15.59
N THR A 336 -17.79 -6.84 16.25
CA THR A 336 -18.81 -5.88 15.81
C THR A 336 -18.65 -4.57 16.57
N LYS A 337 -19.27 -3.50 16.07
CA LYS A 337 -19.33 -2.23 16.81
C LYS A 337 -20.07 -2.47 18.13
N PRO A 338 -19.59 -1.94 19.25
CA PRO A 338 -20.18 -2.24 20.55
C PRO A 338 -21.64 -1.74 20.65
N CYS A 339 -22.41 -2.45 21.47
CA CYS A 339 -23.73 -2.05 21.98
C CYS A 339 -23.84 -2.52 23.43
N GLU A 340 -23.96 -1.59 24.36
CA GLU A 340 -24.06 -1.95 25.77
C GLU A 340 -25.49 -1.96 26.23
N TRP A 341 -26.22 -0.87 26.03
CA TRP A 341 -27.61 -0.74 26.47
C TRP A 341 -28.56 -0.53 25.29
N ALA A 342 -29.76 -1.09 25.42
CA ALA A 342 -30.91 -0.81 24.58
C ALA A 342 -32.00 -0.17 25.44
N TYR A 343 -32.19 1.13 25.28
CA TYR A 343 -33.30 1.84 25.90
C TYR A 343 -34.54 1.75 25.02
N MET A 344 -35.71 1.64 25.65
CA MET A 344 -36.99 1.57 24.94
C MET A 344 -38.14 2.05 25.84
N SER A 345 -39.20 2.54 25.22
CA SER A 345 -40.45 2.86 25.92
C SER A 345 -41.11 1.61 26.50
N ALA A 346 -41.95 1.78 27.53
CA ALA A 346 -42.72 0.68 28.09
C ALA A 346 -43.61 -0.02 27.03
N GLU A 347 -44.13 0.73 26.05
CA GLU A 347 -44.90 0.19 24.94
C GLU A 347 -44.06 -0.72 24.02
N THR A 348 -42.86 -0.28 23.66
CA THR A 348 -41.91 -1.08 22.88
C THR A 348 -41.49 -2.32 23.66
N LEU A 349 -41.26 -2.21 24.98
CA LEU A 349 -40.96 -3.36 25.83
C LEU A 349 -42.11 -4.39 25.84
N ARG A 350 -43.36 -3.94 25.96
CA ARG A 350 -44.53 -4.84 25.86
C ARG A 350 -44.55 -5.57 24.53
N THR A 351 -44.39 -4.83 23.43
CA THR A 351 -44.32 -5.41 22.08
C THR A 351 -43.15 -6.39 21.93
N LEU A 352 -42.01 -6.09 22.54
CA LEU A 352 -40.84 -6.97 22.53
C LEU A 352 -41.12 -8.26 23.30
N ARG A 353 -41.72 -8.18 24.49
CA ARG A 353 -42.13 -9.36 25.29
C ARG A 353 -43.11 -10.26 24.54
N GLU A 354 -44.05 -9.66 23.83
CA GLU A 354 -45.07 -10.40 23.06
C GLU A 354 -44.50 -11.10 21.82
N LEU A 355 -43.50 -10.49 21.17
CA LEU A 355 -43.01 -10.97 19.89
C LEU A 355 -41.70 -11.76 19.98
N ALA A 356 -40.95 -11.63 21.08
CA ALA A 356 -39.68 -12.31 21.26
C ALA A 356 -39.87 -13.74 21.81
N PRO A 357 -39.01 -14.70 21.42
CA PRO A 357 -37.91 -14.55 20.47
C PRO A 357 -38.42 -14.44 19.02
N ALA A 358 -37.91 -13.46 18.27
CA ALA A 358 -38.27 -13.23 16.87
C ALA A 358 -37.07 -13.48 15.95
N ASP A 359 -37.08 -14.61 15.23
CA ASP A 359 -36.06 -14.85 14.21
C ASP A 359 -36.44 -14.16 12.89
N VAL A 360 -35.96 -12.93 12.73
CA VAL A 360 -36.12 -12.16 11.49
C VAL A 360 -34.89 -12.33 10.61
N ASP A 361 -35.07 -12.89 9.41
CA ASP A 361 -34.02 -12.93 8.41
C ASP A 361 -33.66 -11.50 7.93
N ARG A 362 -32.37 -11.16 8.07
CA ARG A 362 -31.83 -9.86 7.66
C ARG A 362 -32.01 -9.62 6.16
N THR A 363 -31.91 -10.66 5.34
CA THR A 363 -32.02 -10.51 3.88
C THR A 363 -33.46 -10.24 3.45
N GLY A 364 -34.41 -10.99 3.99
CA GLY A 364 -35.85 -10.80 3.85
C GLY A 364 -36.28 -9.41 4.32
N PHE A 365 -35.82 -8.99 5.49
CA PHE A 365 -36.07 -7.65 6.02
C PHE A 365 -35.61 -6.54 5.06
N HIS A 366 -34.37 -6.59 4.58
CA HIS A 366 -33.89 -5.59 3.62
C HIS A 366 -34.62 -5.63 2.28
N ARG A 367 -35.03 -6.81 1.81
CA ARG A 367 -35.82 -6.97 0.58
C ARG A 367 -37.19 -6.33 0.76
N TYR A 368 -37.83 -6.55 1.90
CA TYR A 368 -39.12 -5.94 2.25
C TYR A 368 -39.02 -4.41 2.28
N VAL A 369 -38.04 -3.86 3.02
CA VAL A 369 -37.80 -2.41 3.08
C VAL A 369 -37.69 -1.79 1.68
N ARG A 370 -36.93 -2.43 0.77
CA ARG A 370 -36.79 -1.95 -0.61
C ARG A 370 -38.08 -2.06 -1.42
N ARG A 371 -38.77 -3.20 -1.32
CA ARG A 371 -40.01 -3.47 -2.05
C ARG A 371 -41.10 -2.45 -1.73
N HIS A 372 -41.20 -2.04 -0.47
CA HIS A 372 -42.23 -1.13 0.01
C HIS A 372 -41.76 0.33 0.12
N GLY A 373 -40.56 0.67 -0.40
CA GLY A 373 -40.07 2.04 -0.39
C GLY A 373 -39.88 2.65 1.02
N LEU A 374 -39.62 1.82 2.03
CA LEU A 374 -39.55 2.25 3.42
C LEU A 374 -38.21 2.93 3.74
N VAL A 375 -38.21 3.82 4.74
CA VAL A 375 -37.00 4.48 5.23
C VAL A 375 -35.96 3.44 5.63
N LEU A 376 -34.74 3.53 5.10
CA LEU A 376 -33.69 2.56 5.39
C LEU A 376 -33.35 2.49 6.89
N PRO A 377 -33.06 1.31 7.47
CA PRO A 377 -32.70 1.14 8.88
C PRO A 377 -31.56 2.06 9.36
N LYS A 378 -30.55 2.25 8.50
CA LYS A 378 -29.43 3.17 8.77
C LYS A 378 -29.89 4.62 8.94
N MET A 379 -30.95 5.03 8.24
CA MET A 379 -31.50 6.38 8.30
C MET A 379 -32.36 6.57 9.55
N MET A 380 -33.11 5.56 9.99
CA MET A 380 -33.82 5.58 11.29
C MET A 380 -32.85 5.85 12.45
N ARG A 381 -31.71 5.16 12.47
CA ARG A 381 -30.68 5.39 13.50
C ARG A 381 -30.07 6.80 13.47
N LYS A 382 -29.98 7.41 12.28
CA LYS A 382 -29.51 8.79 12.13
C LYS A 382 -30.55 9.80 12.59
N LEU A 383 -31.84 9.52 12.35
CA LEU A 383 -32.94 10.32 12.88
C LEU A 383 -32.94 10.27 14.41
N SER A 384 -32.84 9.07 14.99
CA SER A 384 -32.63 8.90 16.43
C SER A 384 -31.51 9.78 16.95
N TRP A 385 -30.34 9.75 16.30
CA TRP A 385 -29.20 10.59 16.70
C TRP A 385 -29.55 12.09 16.66
N ARG A 386 -30.19 12.56 15.60
CA ARG A 386 -30.58 13.97 15.45
C ARG A 386 -31.54 14.43 16.55
N VAL A 387 -32.52 13.59 16.90
CA VAL A 387 -33.48 13.89 17.97
C VAL A 387 -32.81 13.80 19.35
N MET A 388 -31.95 12.80 19.58
CA MET A 388 -31.19 12.68 20.84
C MET A 388 -30.35 13.94 21.10
N VAL A 389 -29.51 14.36 20.15
CA VAL A 389 -28.61 15.51 20.36
C VAL A 389 -29.35 16.86 20.47
N SER A 390 -30.62 16.92 20.08
CA SER A 390 -31.45 18.12 20.29
C SER A 390 -32.25 18.09 21.60
N SER A 391 -32.28 16.95 22.29
CA SER A 391 -33.19 16.74 23.43
C SER A 391 -32.45 16.37 24.73
N VAL A 392 -31.25 15.81 24.63
CA VAL A 392 -30.41 15.42 25.77
C VAL A 392 -28.96 15.86 25.53
N PRO A 393 -28.13 15.98 26.59
CA PRO A 393 -26.71 16.28 26.44
C PRO A 393 -26.00 15.29 25.50
N ARG A 394 -24.93 15.75 24.84
CA ARG A 394 -24.35 15.05 23.69
C ARG A 394 -23.62 13.77 24.10
N GLU A 395 -22.99 13.80 25.27
CA GLU A 395 -22.39 12.68 25.99
C GLU A 395 -23.44 11.60 26.30
N ILE A 396 -24.62 11.98 26.78
CA ILE A 396 -25.74 11.06 26.99
C ILE A 396 -26.25 10.49 25.67
N ALA A 397 -26.38 11.31 24.63
CA ALA A 397 -26.74 10.82 23.29
C ALA A 397 -25.70 9.83 22.73
N ARG A 398 -24.40 10.06 22.97
CA ARG A 398 -23.32 9.12 22.62
C ARG A 398 -23.46 7.82 23.40
N PHE A 399 -23.70 7.88 24.71
CA PHE A 399 -23.91 6.73 25.57
C PHE A 399 -25.11 5.89 25.11
N LEU A 400 -26.29 6.50 24.94
CA LEU A 400 -27.51 5.86 24.46
C LEU A 400 -27.32 5.16 23.09
N GLN A 401 -26.53 5.74 22.16
CA GLN A 401 -26.20 5.10 20.88
C GLN A 401 -24.97 4.17 20.91
N SER A 402 -24.40 3.91 22.10
CA SER A 402 -23.17 3.13 22.30
C SER A 402 -22.00 3.63 21.43
N ARG A 403 -21.77 4.95 21.42
CA ARG A 403 -20.64 5.64 20.78
C ARG A 403 -19.55 5.97 21.80
N LEU A 404 -19.16 4.97 22.59
CA LEU A 404 -18.30 5.13 23.76
C LEU A 404 -16.89 5.65 23.42
N GLY A 405 -16.36 5.28 22.25
CA GLY A 405 -15.06 5.80 21.79
C GLY A 405 -15.07 7.28 21.37
N GLU A 406 -16.22 7.95 21.38
CA GLU A 406 -16.37 9.40 21.14
C GLU A 406 -16.55 10.19 22.44
N LEU A 407 -16.57 9.52 23.61
CA LEU A 407 -16.63 10.16 24.93
C LEU A 407 -15.23 10.63 25.35
N SER A 408 -15.15 11.78 26.02
CA SER A 408 -13.89 12.26 26.58
C SER A 408 -13.50 11.46 27.84
N VAL A 409 -12.21 11.50 28.22
CA VAL A 409 -11.70 10.76 29.40
C VAL A 409 -12.37 11.22 30.69
N SER A 410 -12.73 12.50 30.80
CA SER A 410 -13.46 13.07 31.92
C SER A 410 -14.95 12.70 31.96
N GLU A 411 -15.53 12.26 30.84
CA GLU A 411 -16.93 11.83 30.72
C GLU A 411 -17.13 10.32 31.02
N ALA A 412 -16.06 9.55 31.26
CA ALA A 412 -16.09 8.08 31.15
C ALA A 412 -16.41 7.33 32.45
N ARG A 413 -16.92 7.98 33.51
CA ARG A 413 -17.43 7.23 34.68
C ARG A 413 -18.76 6.58 34.31
N TYR A 414 -18.71 5.26 34.18
CA TYR A 414 -19.80 4.48 33.61
C TYR A 414 -21.09 4.55 34.43
N GLU A 415 -20.98 4.57 35.76
CA GLU A 415 -22.11 4.65 36.69
C GLU A 415 -22.84 6.00 36.63
N ASP A 416 -22.07 7.08 36.53
CA ASP A 416 -22.59 8.44 36.39
C ASP A 416 -23.37 8.57 35.07
N LEU A 417 -22.77 8.15 33.95
CA LEU A 417 -23.43 8.17 32.64
C LEU A 417 -24.71 7.34 32.59
N LEU A 418 -24.71 6.18 33.24
CA LEU A 418 -25.85 5.27 33.26
C LEU A 418 -27.03 5.88 34.05
N SER A 419 -26.74 6.57 35.15
CA SER A 419 -27.74 7.26 35.97
C SER A 419 -28.24 8.54 35.30
N GLU A 420 -27.34 9.33 34.72
CA GLU A 420 -27.69 10.52 33.93
C GLU A 420 -28.52 10.17 32.69
N ALA A 421 -28.20 9.06 32.03
CA ALA A 421 -28.98 8.56 30.91
C ALA A 421 -30.40 8.18 31.32
N ASP A 422 -30.59 7.49 32.45
CA ASP A 422 -31.92 7.17 32.99
C ASP A 422 -32.73 8.44 33.28
N ALA A 423 -32.09 9.47 33.85
CA ALA A 423 -32.76 10.74 34.16
C ALA A 423 -33.12 11.55 32.90
N ALA A 424 -32.27 11.51 31.87
CA ALA A 424 -32.47 12.29 30.65
C ALA A 424 -33.35 11.58 29.59
N TYR A 425 -33.43 10.25 29.60
CA TYR A 425 -34.11 9.47 28.57
C TYR A 425 -35.60 9.82 28.37
N PRO A 426 -36.41 10.10 29.41
CA PRO A 426 -37.79 10.52 29.23
C PRO A 426 -37.94 11.74 28.32
N LYS A 427 -37.06 12.75 28.44
CA LYS A 427 -37.07 13.95 27.56
C LYS A 427 -36.86 13.58 26.10
N TYR A 428 -36.01 12.59 25.83
CA TYR A 428 -35.81 12.07 24.49
C TYR A 428 -37.04 11.33 23.95
N LEU A 429 -37.70 10.50 24.76
CA LEU A 429 -38.94 9.83 24.37
C LEU A 429 -40.05 10.82 24.04
N GLU A 430 -40.22 11.86 24.85
CA GLU A 430 -41.19 12.93 24.60
C GLU A 430 -40.92 13.65 23.27
N ALA A 431 -39.65 14.00 23.03
CA ALA A 431 -39.25 14.63 21.77
C ALA A 431 -39.51 13.72 20.55
N LEU A 432 -39.29 12.41 20.67
CA LEU A 432 -39.65 11.44 19.63
C LEU A 432 -41.16 11.39 19.40
N ARG A 433 -41.97 11.30 20.46
CA ARG A 433 -43.43 11.28 20.37
C ARG A 433 -43.98 12.53 19.70
N ALA A 434 -43.52 13.70 20.12
CA ALA A 434 -43.94 14.98 19.56
C ALA A 434 -43.64 15.10 18.05
N ARG A 435 -42.50 14.56 17.60
CA ARG A 435 -42.08 14.65 16.19
C ARG A 435 -42.69 13.57 15.31
N LEU A 436 -42.88 12.36 15.82
CA LEU A 436 -43.20 11.19 15.00
C LEU A 436 -44.58 10.60 15.28
N GLY A 437 -45.34 11.11 16.26
CA GLY A 437 -46.68 10.62 16.58
C GLY A 437 -46.67 9.17 17.07
N LEU A 438 -45.70 8.86 17.94
CA LEU A 438 -45.42 7.51 18.43
C LEU A 438 -46.21 7.12 19.66
#